data_AF-A0A8X7YHA9-F1
#
_entry.id   AF-A0A8X7YHA9-F1
#
_cell.length_a   1.000
_cell.length_b   1.000
_cell.length_c   1.000
_cell.angle_alpha   90.00
_cell.angle_beta   90.00
_cell.angle_gamma   90.00
#
_symmetry.space_group_name_H-M   'P 1'
#
loop_
_entity.id
_entity.type
_entity.pdbx_description
1 polymer ?
#
loop_
_entity_poly.entity_id
_entity_poly.type
_entity_poly.pdbx_seq_one_letter_code
_entity_poly.pdbx_strand_id
1 'polypeptide(L)'
;MREESMILKGNSLSLLNEFELILESDPLIDEVGFIHPSQFVTLNKEASSSLEHEDANFWSRDHKLAISTDVLLPLYKAVKDVFMHAISQYKRHENLSDASWDEGNLESEVMKHSKALLLLSCDFGTAWNFRKLIVSKKQHMLIFLDELFLSALVLSYSPKSEKAWCHRRWVIKMIAGKCSTMQDIVGKESELVEKIAELMRHPINYVMRNAPVRCGLNMISCPLVLQRSKMNYRAWNHRCWLVSYMTTEQVLHELKKSRNWAGLHVADNSCFHYRTRLMLRIREDHCHKLEDGTSDGNDEIYRIWQEELDWNEALIKRYVGREALWLHRRFLSLSWIRHFTTNLGDTSNYRVCKSSINADIGIFMDNELHLANSCSTIPDNEFEDFQAQAIYSATYILWLAKQISDSQGIELQEKPNLGSLKTMLNMACPERSFLWDISTRIAGKCDEGLKENRYQLR
;
A
#
# COMPACT_ATOMS: atom_id res chain seq x y z
N MET A 1 -20.90 -21.58 -43.06
CA MET A 1 -19.83 -20.58 -42.90
C MET A 1 -20.29 -19.12 -42.91
N ARG A 2 -20.85 -18.56 -43.99
CA ARG A 2 -21.18 -17.11 -44.05
C ARG A 2 -22.43 -16.73 -43.23
N GLU A 3 -23.46 -17.58 -43.23
CA GLU A 3 -24.66 -17.42 -42.38
C GLU A 3 -24.39 -17.71 -40.91
N GLU A 4 -23.68 -18.79 -40.57
CA GLU A 4 -23.26 -19.08 -39.20
C GLU A 4 -22.40 -17.96 -38.60
N SER A 5 -21.51 -17.36 -39.39
CA SER A 5 -20.73 -16.19 -38.98
C SER A 5 -21.59 -14.94 -38.75
N MET A 6 -22.69 -14.79 -39.47
CA MET A 6 -23.63 -13.66 -39.27
C MET A 6 -24.52 -13.88 -38.04
N ILE A 7 -24.99 -15.11 -37.82
CA ILE A 7 -25.79 -15.49 -36.64
C ILE A 7 -24.95 -15.36 -35.36
N LEU A 8 -23.71 -15.87 -35.35
CA LEU A 8 -22.78 -15.72 -34.22
C LEU A 8 -22.48 -14.25 -33.91
N LYS A 9 -22.35 -13.41 -34.94
CA LYS A 9 -22.12 -11.97 -34.78
C LYS A 9 -23.36 -11.24 -34.26
N GLY A 10 -24.55 -11.61 -34.72
CA GLY A 10 -25.83 -11.11 -34.21
C GLY A 10 -26.07 -11.46 -32.75
N ASN A 11 -25.80 -12.71 -32.36
CA ASN A 11 -25.93 -13.17 -30.98
C ASN A 11 -24.93 -12.46 -30.04
N SER A 12 -23.69 -12.25 -30.50
CA SER A 12 -22.67 -11.54 -29.71
C SER A 12 -23.00 -10.06 -29.51
N LEU A 13 -23.67 -9.42 -30.48
CA LEU A 13 -24.14 -8.04 -30.36
C LEU A 13 -25.34 -7.92 -29.43
N SER A 14 -26.27 -8.89 -29.47
CA SER A 14 -27.39 -8.96 -28.52
C SER A 14 -26.89 -9.07 -27.08
N LEU A 15 -25.92 -9.97 -26.86
CA LEU A 15 -25.28 -10.19 -25.56
C LEU A 15 -24.55 -8.94 -25.05
N LEU A 16 -23.88 -8.20 -25.95
CA LEU A 16 -23.28 -6.91 -25.62
C LEU A 16 -24.34 -5.88 -25.20
N ASN A 17 -25.42 -5.74 -25.97
CA ASN A 17 -26.47 -4.77 -25.69
C ASN A 17 -27.13 -5.04 -24.34
N GLU A 18 -27.38 -6.31 -24.02
CA GLU A 18 -27.90 -6.73 -22.72
C GLU A 18 -26.92 -6.36 -21.58
N PHE A 19 -25.64 -6.68 -21.75
CA PHE A 19 -24.61 -6.33 -20.77
C PHE A 19 -24.54 -4.81 -20.52
N GLU A 20 -24.51 -4.01 -21.59
CA GLU A 20 -24.46 -2.56 -21.46
C GLU A 20 -25.74 -1.99 -20.85
N LEU A 21 -26.92 -2.53 -21.19
CA LEU A 21 -28.19 -2.15 -20.59
C LEU A 21 -28.18 -2.40 -19.07
N ILE A 22 -27.61 -3.51 -18.60
CA ILE A 22 -27.45 -3.79 -17.16
C ILE A 22 -26.57 -2.72 -16.52
N LEU A 23 -25.42 -2.39 -17.13
CA LEU A 23 -24.48 -1.40 -16.61
C LEU A 23 -25.01 0.05 -16.62
N GLU A 24 -25.96 0.35 -17.51
CA GLU A 24 -26.67 1.62 -17.60
C GLU A 24 -27.84 1.69 -16.60
N SER A 25 -28.57 0.58 -16.43
CA SER A 25 -29.73 0.49 -15.55
C SER A 25 -29.36 0.47 -14.06
N ASP A 26 -28.21 -0.12 -13.72
CA ASP A 26 -27.67 -0.12 -12.36
C ASP A 26 -26.29 0.56 -12.32
N PRO A 27 -26.22 1.88 -12.12
CA PRO A 27 -24.96 2.60 -12.00
C PRO A 27 -24.24 2.34 -10.67
N LEU A 28 -24.91 1.71 -9.70
CA LEU A 28 -24.40 1.51 -8.34
C LEU A 28 -23.70 0.15 -8.15
N ILE A 29 -23.54 -0.63 -9.22
CA ILE A 29 -22.86 -1.93 -9.17
C ILE A 29 -21.50 -1.81 -8.47
N ASP A 30 -21.33 -2.56 -7.38
CA ASP A 30 -20.15 -2.50 -6.51
C ASP A 30 -19.33 -3.80 -6.50
N GLU A 31 -19.88 -4.90 -7.04
CA GLU A 31 -19.24 -6.21 -7.13
C GLU A 31 -19.53 -6.89 -8.50
N VAL A 32 -18.48 -7.42 -9.14
CA VAL A 32 -18.61 -8.26 -10.35
C VAL A 32 -18.03 -9.65 -10.09
N GLY A 33 -18.82 -10.69 -10.36
CA GLY A 33 -18.43 -12.08 -10.24
C GLY A 33 -18.44 -12.82 -11.59
N PHE A 34 -17.43 -13.66 -11.82
CA PHE A 34 -17.41 -14.60 -12.94
C PHE A 34 -17.79 -15.99 -12.43
N ILE A 35 -18.89 -16.52 -12.95
CA ILE A 35 -19.58 -17.65 -12.35
C ILE A 35 -19.89 -18.69 -13.41
N HIS A 36 -19.71 -19.97 -13.07
CA HIS A 36 -20.07 -21.06 -13.97
C HIS A 36 -21.60 -21.17 -14.05
N PRO A 37 -22.21 -21.39 -15.23
CA PRO A 37 -23.67 -21.43 -15.40
C PRO A 37 -24.40 -22.33 -14.40
N SER A 38 -23.80 -23.47 -14.03
CA SER A 38 -24.39 -24.40 -13.05
C SER A 38 -24.60 -23.79 -11.65
N GLN A 39 -23.94 -22.68 -11.33
CA GLN A 39 -24.01 -22.03 -10.03
C GLN A 39 -25.04 -20.88 -10.00
N PHE A 40 -25.59 -20.46 -11.14
CA PHE A 40 -26.67 -19.46 -11.18
C PHE A 40 -27.92 -19.93 -10.42
N VAL A 41 -28.23 -21.23 -10.52
CA VAL A 41 -29.35 -21.86 -9.80
C VAL A 41 -29.22 -21.65 -8.28
N THR A 42 -28.00 -21.63 -7.74
CA THR A 42 -27.77 -21.39 -6.31
C THR A 42 -28.03 -19.93 -5.93
N LEU A 43 -27.58 -18.98 -6.76
CA LEU A 43 -27.84 -17.55 -6.56
C LEU A 43 -29.34 -17.24 -6.55
N ASN A 44 -30.10 -17.87 -7.44
CA ASN A 44 -31.52 -17.63 -7.56
C ASN A 44 -32.34 -18.25 -6.43
N LYS A 45 -31.90 -19.41 -5.90
CA LYS A 45 -32.49 -20.02 -4.69
C LYS A 45 -32.29 -19.15 -3.44
N GLU A 46 -31.12 -18.53 -3.29
CA GLU A 46 -30.83 -17.65 -2.14
C GLU A 46 -31.62 -16.33 -2.20
N ALA A 47 -31.96 -15.87 -3.41
CA ALA A 47 -32.60 -14.57 -3.63
C ALA A 47 -34.14 -14.55 -3.46
N SER A 48 -34.77 -15.66 -3.01
CA SER A 48 -36.18 -15.73 -2.59
C SER A 48 -37.20 -15.05 -3.53
N SER A 49 -37.09 -15.23 -4.85
CA SER A 49 -38.13 -14.75 -5.79
C SER A 49 -38.46 -15.79 -6.88
N SER A 50 -39.75 -15.93 -7.15
CA SER A 50 -40.36 -16.82 -8.13
C SER A 50 -40.68 -16.05 -9.43
N LEU A 51 -39.66 -15.51 -10.11
CA LEU A 51 -39.82 -14.87 -11.42
C LEU A 51 -38.98 -15.61 -12.47
N GLU A 52 -39.70 -16.32 -13.34
CA GLU A 52 -39.25 -17.32 -14.32
C GLU A 52 -38.64 -16.74 -15.60
N HIS A 53 -37.87 -15.66 -15.53
CA HIS A 53 -37.06 -15.21 -16.67
C HIS A 53 -35.65 -14.89 -16.21
N GLU A 54 -34.85 -15.95 -16.12
CA GLU A 54 -33.42 -15.87 -15.86
C GLU A 54 -32.69 -16.02 -17.19
N ASP A 55 -32.08 -14.94 -17.67
CA ASP A 55 -31.11 -15.04 -18.75
C ASP A 55 -29.92 -15.85 -18.23
N ALA A 56 -29.56 -16.94 -18.91
CA ALA A 56 -28.48 -17.85 -18.49
C ALA A 56 -27.08 -17.20 -18.53
N ASN A 57 -27.01 -15.94 -18.97
CA ASN A 57 -25.79 -15.23 -19.30
C ASN A 57 -25.38 -14.23 -18.21
N PHE A 58 -26.35 -13.54 -17.59
CA PHE A 58 -26.12 -12.50 -16.60
C PHE A 58 -27.09 -12.61 -15.42
N TRP A 59 -26.61 -12.22 -14.24
CA TRP A 59 -27.43 -12.08 -13.04
C TRP A 59 -27.12 -10.74 -12.39
N SER A 60 -28.14 -9.91 -12.14
CA SER A 60 -27.96 -8.59 -11.54
C SER A 60 -29.01 -8.37 -10.46
N ARG A 61 -28.57 -8.25 -9.19
CA ARG A 61 -29.41 -7.91 -8.03
C ARG A 61 -28.56 -7.28 -6.94
N ASP A 62 -29.17 -6.44 -6.11
CA ASP A 62 -28.51 -5.82 -4.94
C ASP A 62 -27.17 -5.14 -5.27
N HIS A 63 -27.07 -4.50 -6.44
CA HIS A 63 -25.85 -3.88 -6.98
C HIS A 63 -24.69 -4.84 -7.24
N LYS A 64 -24.99 -6.13 -7.46
CA LYS A 64 -24.02 -7.16 -7.77
C LYS A 64 -24.29 -7.75 -9.14
N LEU A 65 -23.24 -7.96 -9.91
CA LEU A 65 -23.34 -8.49 -11.28
C LEU A 65 -22.56 -9.81 -11.42
N ALA A 66 -23.25 -10.90 -11.73
CA ALA A 66 -22.64 -12.13 -12.17
C ALA A 66 -22.62 -12.21 -13.70
N ILE A 67 -21.49 -12.63 -14.25
CA ILE A 67 -21.32 -12.91 -15.68
C ILE A 67 -20.99 -14.39 -15.82
N SER A 68 -21.77 -15.08 -16.67
CA SER A 68 -21.55 -16.49 -16.96
C SER A 68 -20.21 -16.70 -17.67
N THR A 69 -19.44 -17.70 -17.24
CA THR A 69 -18.15 -18.02 -17.87
C THR A 69 -18.28 -18.40 -19.34
N ASP A 70 -19.44 -18.93 -19.74
CA ASP A 70 -19.70 -19.40 -21.11
C ASP A 70 -19.78 -18.24 -22.10
N VAL A 71 -20.18 -17.06 -21.63
CA VAL A 71 -20.36 -15.89 -22.47
C VAL A 71 -19.17 -14.94 -22.48
N LEU A 72 -18.15 -15.17 -21.64
CA LEU A 72 -17.03 -14.24 -21.48
C LEU A 72 -16.25 -13.98 -22.77
N LEU A 73 -15.89 -15.04 -23.50
CA LEU A 73 -15.12 -14.91 -24.73
C LEU A 73 -15.91 -14.21 -25.85
N PRO A 74 -17.15 -14.62 -26.19
CA PRO A 74 -17.94 -13.92 -27.21
C PRO A 74 -18.26 -12.48 -26.81
N LEU A 75 -18.61 -12.22 -25.54
CA LEU A 75 -18.86 -10.87 -25.04
C LEU A 75 -17.61 -9.99 -25.14
N TYR A 76 -16.46 -10.47 -24.66
CA TYR A 76 -15.20 -9.73 -24.74
C TYR A 76 -14.85 -9.34 -26.18
N LYS A 77 -15.03 -10.26 -27.15
CA LYS A 77 -14.80 -9.97 -28.58
C LYS A 77 -15.73 -8.88 -29.08
N ALA A 78 -17.03 -8.97 -28.79
CA ALA A 78 -18.02 -7.98 -29.21
C ALA A 78 -17.71 -6.60 -28.61
N VAL A 79 -17.51 -6.51 -27.30
CA VAL A 79 -17.15 -5.27 -26.59
C VAL A 79 -15.87 -4.66 -27.16
N LYS A 80 -14.84 -5.49 -27.39
CA LYS A 80 -13.57 -5.02 -27.96
C LYS A 80 -13.77 -4.44 -29.37
N ASP A 81 -14.55 -5.11 -30.21
CA ASP A 81 -14.79 -4.65 -31.58
C ASP A 81 -15.53 -3.31 -31.61
N VAL A 82 -16.59 -3.13 -30.80
CA VAL A 82 -17.32 -1.86 -30.72
C VAL A 82 -16.47 -0.76 -30.10
N PHE A 83 -15.66 -1.07 -29.08
CA PHE A 83 -14.73 -0.12 -28.49
C PHE A 83 -13.68 0.34 -29.52
N MET A 84 -13.07 -0.59 -30.25
CA MET A 84 -12.09 -0.28 -31.29
C MET A 84 -12.72 0.53 -32.45
N HIS A 85 -14.00 0.27 -32.75
CA HIS A 85 -14.76 1.08 -33.71
C HIS A 85 -14.99 2.50 -33.19
N ALA A 86 -15.48 2.67 -31.96
CA ALA A 86 -15.75 3.97 -31.36
C ALA A 86 -14.49 4.84 -31.27
N ILE A 87 -13.34 4.30 -30.83
CA ILE A 87 -12.08 5.07 -30.82
C ILE A 87 -11.63 5.48 -32.21
N SER A 88 -11.92 4.68 -33.24
CA SER A 88 -11.58 5.00 -34.63
C SER A 88 -12.43 6.16 -35.17
N GLN A 89 -13.69 6.24 -34.75
CA GLN A 89 -14.58 7.36 -35.10
C GLN A 89 -14.16 8.62 -34.36
N TYR A 90 -13.94 8.51 -33.04
CA TYR A 90 -13.47 9.62 -32.20
C TYR A 90 -12.16 10.24 -32.74
N LYS A 91 -11.16 9.41 -33.06
CA LYS A 91 -9.88 9.89 -33.63
C LYS A 91 -10.03 10.55 -35.00
N ARG A 92 -10.92 10.02 -35.86
CA ARG A 92 -11.20 10.64 -37.16
C ARG A 92 -11.82 12.02 -36.98
N HIS A 93 -12.73 12.17 -36.03
CA HIS A 93 -13.37 13.44 -35.73
C HIS A 93 -12.38 14.47 -35.15
N GLU A 94 -11.53 14.07 -34.20
CA GLU A 94 -10.52 14.94 -33.60
C GLU A 94 -9.56 15.54 -34.64
N ASN A 95 -9.24 14.78 -35.71
CA ASN A 95 -8.36 15.24 -36.79
C ASN A 95 -9.05 16.15 -37.81
N LEU A 96 -10.39 16.18 -37.88
CA LEU A 96 -11.13 16.89 -38.92
C LEU A 96 -11.58 18.30 -38.50
N SER A 97 -11.41 18.69 -37.23
CA SER A 97 -11.71 20.04 -36.69
C SER A 97 -13.10 20.61 -37.04
N ASP A 98 -14.05 19.78 -37.43
CA ASP A 98 -15.33 20.23 -37.97
C ASP A 98 -16.39 20.20 -36.86
N ALA A 99 -16.79 21.38 -36.39
CA ALA A 99 -17.62 21.59 -35.20
C ALA A 99 -19.12 21.23 -35.39
N SER A 100 -19.45 20.39 -36.37
CA SER A 100 -20.84 20.17 -36.82
C SER A 100 -21.43 18.80 -36.47
N TRP A 101 -20.66 17.88 -35.88
CA TRP A 101 -21.15 16.58 -35.41
C TRP A 101 -21.04 16.47 -33.88
N ASP A 102 -21.98 15.73 -33.27
CA ASP A 102 -22.15 15.61 -31.82
C ASP A 102 -20.95 14.92 -31.14
N GLU A 103 -19.89 15.70 -30.86
CA GLU A 103 -18.68 15.25 -30.15
C GLU A 103 -19.04 14.58 -28.81
N GLY A 104 -20.12 15.05 -28.16
CA GLY A 104 -20.65 14.48 -26.93
C GLY A 104 -21.11 13.03 -27.09
N ASN A 105 -21.72 12.69 -28.23
CA ASN A 105 -22.16 11.33 -28.54
C ASN A 105 -20.97 10.38 -28.74
N LEU A 106 -19.95 10.78 -29.50
CA LEU A 106 -18.75 9.95 -29.72
C LEU A 106 -17.98 9.68 -28.42
N GLU A 107 -17.84 10.70 -27.58
CA GLU A 107 -17.23 10.54 -26.25
C GLU A 107 -18.04 9.60 -25.37
N SER A 108 -19.36 9.71 -25.38
CA SER A 108 -20.26 8.82 -24.64
C SER A 108 -20.07 7.36 -25.04
N GLU A 109 -20.03 7.07 -26.35
CA GLU A 109 -19.81 5.71 -26.86
C GLU A 109 -18.45 5.14 -26.44
N VAL A 110 -17.38 5.95 -26.52
CA VAL A 110 -16.05 5.53 -26.04
C VAL A 110 -16.08 5.25 -24.54
N MET A 111 -16.75 6.08 -23.74
CA MET A 111 -16.86 5.90 -22.28
C MET A 111 -17.73 4.69 -21.92
N LYS A 112 -18.80 4.43 -22.66
CA LYS A 112 -19.69 3.28 -22.48
C LYS A 112 -18.96 1.95 -22.79
N HIS A 113 -18.44 1.81 -24.00
CA HIS A 113 -17.78 0.56 -24.41
C HIS A 113 -16.48 0.30 -23.64
N SER A 114 -15.76 1.36 -23.23
CA SER A 114 -14.58 1.18 -22.38
C SER A 114 -14.93 0.72 -20.96
N LYS A 115 -16.07 1.16 -20.37
CA LYS A 115 -16.55 0.64 -19.07
C LYS A 115 -16.80 -0.86 -19.19
N ALA A 116 -17.58 -1.28 -20.18
CA ALA A 116 -17.85 -2.68 -20.46
C ALA A 116 -16.56 -3.50 -20.67
N LEU A 117 -15.61 -2.96 -21.46
CA LEU A 117 -14.35 -3.66 -21.76
C LEU A 117 -13.49 -3.85 -20.53
N LEU A 118 -13.42 -2.83 -19.66
CA LEU A 118 -12.60 -2.87 -18.44
C LEU A 118 -13.15 -3.81 -17.38
N LEU A 119 -14.46 -4.07 -17.37
CA LEU A 119 -15.06 -5.10 -16.50
C LEU A 119 -14.72 -6.52 -16.96
N LEU A 120 -14.39 -6.73 -18.23
CA LEU A 120 -13.98 -8.04 -18.77
C LEU A 120 -12.46 -8.20 -18.90
N SER A 121 -11.75 -7.09 -19.07
CA SER A 121 -10.30 -7.03 -19.28
C SER A 121 -9.72 -5.81 -18.55
N CYS A 122 -9.61 -5.93 -17.23
CA CYS A 122 -9.22 -4.84 -16.32
C CYS A 122 -7.88 -4.15 -16.64
N ASP A 123 -6.91 -4.86 -17.23
CA ASP A 123 -5.60 -4.31 -17.58
C ASP A 123 -5.50 -3.83 -19.06
N PHE A 124 -6.63 -3.68 -19.76
CA PHE A 124 -6.65 -3.15 -21.13
C PHE A 124 -6.26 -1.67 -21.19
N GLY A 125 -4.96 -1.40 -21.28
CA GLY A 125 -4.38 -0.06 -21.12
C GLY A 125 -4.92 1.00 -22.08
N THR A 126 -5.27 0.63 -23.31
CA THR A 126 -5.84 1.56 -24.29
C THR A 126 -7.19 2.13 -23.81
N ALA A 127 -8.04 1.30 -23.20
CA ALA A 127 -9.33 1.75 -22.67
C ALA A 127 -9.14 2.80 -21.57
N TRP A 128 -8.29 2.51 -20.57
CA TRP A 128 -7.94 3.48 -19.53
C TRP A 128 -7.37 4.80 -20.10
N ASN A 129 -6.52 4.73 -21.12
CA ASN A 129 -5.92 5.93 -21.72
C ASN A 129 -6.94 6.81 -22.44
N PHE A 130 -7.89 6.22 -23.17
CA PHE A 130 -8.97 6.99 -23.81
C PHE A 130 -9.91 7.61 -22.78
N ARG A 131 -10.22 6.90 -21.69
CA ARG A 131 -10.96 7.49 -20.57
C ARG A 131 -10.23 8.70 -20.00
N LYS A 132 -8.92 8.59 -19.70
CA LYS A 132 -8.11 9.74 -19.25
C LYS A 132 -8.18 10.91 -20.22
N LEU A 133 -8.06 10.65 -21.53
CA LEU A 133 -8.13 11.68 -22.57
C LEU A 133 -9.46 12.45 -22.50
N ILE A 134 -10.59 11.73 -22.54
CA ILE A 134 -11.93 12.33 -22.54
C ILE A 134 -12.22 13.05 -21.21
N VAL A 135 -11.96 12.41 -20.09
CA VAL A 135 -12.20 12.98 -18.75
C VAL A 135 -11.36 14.25 -18.53
N SER A 136 -10.12 14.28 -19.04
CA SER A 136 -9.26 15.47 -18.97
C SER A 136 -9.81 16.66 -19.76
N LYS A 137 -10.52 16.44 -20.87
CA LYS A 137 -11.14 17.52 -21.65
C LYS A 137 -12.33 18.13 -20.91
N LYS A 138 -13.15 17.29 -20.27
CA LYS A 138 -14.39 17.72 -19.61
C LYS A 138 -14.17 18.50 -18.32
N GLN A 139 -13.16 18.17 -17.51
CA GLN A 139 -12.86 18.81 -16.22
C GLN A 139 -14.05 18.86 -15.21
N HIS A 140 -15.11 18.07 -15.41
CA HIS A 140 -16.25 18.01 -14.49
C HIS A 140 -15.99 17.05 -13.33
N MET A 141 -16.17 17.52 -12.09
CA MET A 141 -15.88 16.76 -10.86
C MET A 141 -16.61 15.41 -10.76
N LEU A 142 -17.88 15.34 -11.17
CA LEU A 142 -18.67 14.11 -11.11
C LEU A 142 -18.04 12.98 -11.93
N ILE A 143 -17.47 13.31 -13.10
CA ILE A 143 -16.85 12.32 -13.99
C ILE A 143 -15.61 11.72 -13.32
N PHE A 144 -14.84 12.50 -12.55
CA PHE A 144 -13.72 11.95 -11.79
C PHE A 144 -14.19 11.01 -10.68
N LEU A 145 -15.31 11.29 -10.02
CA LEU A 145 -15.89 10.37 -9.03
C LEU A 145 -16.34 9.06 -9.69
N ASP A 146 -16.96 9.13 -10.87
CA ASP A 146 -17.33 7.94 -11.66
C ASP A 146 -16.10 7.09 -12.01
N GLU A 147 -14.95 7.71 -12.34
CA GLU A 147 -13.70 6.99 -12.55
C GLU A 147 -13.15 6.33 -11.26
N LEU A 148 -13.36 6.95 -10.10
CA LEU A 148 -13.07 6.31 -8.81
C LEU A 148 -14.00 5.12 -8.57
N PHE A 149 -15.29 5.22 -8.87
CA PHE A 149 -16.21 4.09 -8.72
C PHE A 149 -15.85 2.94 -9.67
N LEU A 150 -15.58 3.23 -10.94
CA LEU A 150 -15.16 2.21 -11.91
C LEU A 150 -13.87 1.51 -11.50
N SER A 151 -12.85 2.26 -11.08
CA SER A 151 -11.59 1.65 -10.64
C SER A 151 -11.75 0.86 -9.35
N ALA A 152 -12.63 1.27 -8.42
CA ALA A 152 -12.96 0.50 -7.22
C ALA A 152 -13.66 -0.81 -7.58
N LEU A 153 -14.64 -0.76 -8.49
CA LEU A 153 -15.34 -1.95 -8.99
C LEU A 153 -14.38 -2.95 -9.63
N VAL A 154 -13.44 -2.47 -10.45
CA VAL A 154 -12.39 -3.33 -11.03
C VAL A 154 -11.50 -3.96 -9.94
N LEU A 155 -11.16 -3.20 -8.90
CA LEU A 155 -10.31 -3.69 -7.80
C LEU A 155 -11.04 -4.69 -6.89
N SER A 156 -12.38 -4.69 -6.87
CA SER A 156 -13.17 -5.65 -6.08
C SER A 156 -12.90 -7.11 -6.49
N TYR A 157 -12.82 -7.37 -7.79
CA TYR A 157 -12.56 -8.71 -8.34
C TYR A 157 -11.12 -8.88 -8.87
N SER A 158 -10.41 -7.78 -9.17
CA SER A 158 -9.01 -7.78 -9.63
C SER A 158 -8.12 -6.86 -8.76
N PRO A 159 -7.91 -7.21 -7.47
CA PRO A 159 -7.21 -6.36 -6.49
C PRO A 159 -5.72 -6.09 -6.80
N LYS A 160 -5.16 -6.79 -7.80
CA LYS A 160 -3.77 -6.65 -8.25
C LYS A 160 -3.61 -5.90 -9.57
N SER A 161 -4.70 -5.42 -10.19
CA SER A 161 -4.63 -4.67 -11.46
C SER A 161 -3.78 -3.41 -11.29
N GLU A 162 -2.62 -3.38 -11.95
CA GLU A 162 -1.77 -2.19 -11.91
C GLU A 162 -2.40 -1.04 -12.70
N LYS A 163 -3.16 -1.33 -13.76
CA LYS A 163 -3.82 -0.27 -14.53
C LYS A 163 -4.91 0.42 -13.71
N ALA A 164 -5.69 -0.32 -12.93
CA ALA A 164 -6.68 0.26 -12.03
C ALA A 164 -6.02 1.15 -10.96
N TRP A 165 -4.97 0.66 -10.28
CA TRP A 165 -4.23 1.46 -9.29
C TRP A 165 -3.58 2.71 -9.90
N CYS A 166 -2.96 2.60 -11.08
CA CYS A 166 -2.40 3.74 -11.81
C CYS A 166 -3.47 4.76 -12.20
N HIS A 167 -4.61 4.29 -12.70
CA HIS A 167 -5.73 5.17 -13.08
C HIS A 167 -6.28 5.91 -11.87
N ARG A 168 -6.49 5.20 -10.76
CA ARG A 168 -6.98 5.77 -9.51
C ARG A 168 -6.07 6.86 -8.96
N ARG A 169 -4.73 6.64 -8.95
CA ARG A 169 -3.74 7.67 -8.59
C ARG A 169 -3.82 8.88 -9.50
N TRP A 170 -4.00 8.66 -10.81
CA TRP A 170 -4.16 9.74 -11.78
C TRP A 170 -5.43 10.56 -11.48
N VAL A 171 -6.58 9.91 -11.24
CA VAL A 171 -7.83 10.59 -10.89
C VAL A 171 -7.67 11.46 -9.64
N ILE A 172 -7.14 10.88 -8.55
CA ILE A 172 -6.91 11.61 -7.28
C ILE A 172 -5.99 12.81 -7.50
N LYS A 173 -4.94 12.66 -8.32
CA LYS A 173 -4.06 13.78 -8.68
C LYS A 173 -4.78 14.88 -9.47
N MET A 174 -5.74 14.53 -10.33
CA MET A 174 -6.49 15.51 -11.13
C MET A 174 -7.49 16.33 -10.31
N ILE A 175 -8.07 15.73 -9.27
CA ILE A 175 -8.99 16.41 -8.34
C ILE A 175 -8.27 17.13 -7.20
N ALA A 176 -6.99 16.80 -6.96
CA ALA A 176 -6.15 17.50 -5.98
C ALA A 176 -6.08 19.00 -6.27
N GLY A 177 -6.37 19.80 -5.23
CA GLY A 177 -6.41 21.25 -5.31
C GLY A 177 -7.67 21.84 -5.95
N LYS A 178 -8.57 21.02 -6.52
CA LYS A 178 -9.84 21.48 -7.14
C LYS A 178 -11.08 21.10 -6.33
N CYS A 179 -10.93 20.17 -5.39
CA CYS A 179 -12.03 19.58 -4.65
C CYS A 179 -11.96 19.99 -3.17
N SER A 180 -13.02 20.62 -2.65
CA SER A 180 -13.14 20.98 -1.24
C SER A 180 -13.32 19.77 -0.31
N THR A 181 -13.80 18.64 -0.83
CA THR A 181 -14.01 17.38 -0.09
C THR A 181 -12.84 16.41 -0.25
N MET A 182 -11.62 16.92 -0.50
CA MET A 182 -10.45 16.07 -0.71
C MET A 182 -10.17 15.15 0.48
N GLN A 183 -10.34 15.66 1.70
CA GLN A 183 -10.10 14.90 2.93
C GLN A 183 -11.07 13.70 3.04
N ASP A 184 -12.34 13.87 2.66
CA ASP A 184 -13.32 12.78 2.63
C ASP A 184 -12.96 11.73 1.60
N ILE A 185 -12.48 12.16 0.42
CA ILE A 185 -12.04 11.26 -0.64
C ILE A 185 -10.81 10.46 -0.18
N VAL A 186 -9.84 11.11 0.45
CA VAL A 186 -8.65 10.46 1.03
C VAL A 186 -9.03 9.46 2.13
N GLY A 187 -10.00 9.81 2.99
CA GLY A 187 -10.53 8.89 4.01
C GLY A 187 -11.15 7.64 3.39
N LYS A 188 -12.09 7.83 2.46
CA LYS A 188 -12.73 6.73 1.72
C LYS A 188 -11.74 5.90 0.92
N GLU A 189 -10.72 6.52 0.36
CA GLU A 189 -9.64 5.84 -0.34
C GLU A 189 -8.87 4.90 0.59
N SER A 190 -8.49 5.39 1.78
CA SER A 190 -7.76 4.55 2.74
C SER A 190 -8.60 3.35 3.21
N GLU A 191 -9.90 3.54 3.42
CA GLU A 191 -10.84 2.45 3.75
C GLU A 191 -10.96 1.41 2.62
N LEU A 192 -11.04 1.85 1.36
CA LEU A 192 -11.07 0.94 0.22
C LEU A 192 -9.80 0.07 0.17
N VAL A 193 -8.63 0.69 0.33
CA VAL A 193 -7.34 0.00 0.31
C VAL A 193 -7.25 -1.03 1.43
N GLU A 194 -7.77 -0.72 2.61
CA GLU A 194 -7.86 -1.65 3.74
C GLU A 194 -8.78 -2.84 3.44
N LYS A 195 -9.99 -2.60 2.92
CA LYS A 195 -10.92 -3.68 2.49
C LYS A 195 -10.28 -4.61 1.47
N ILE A 196 -9.58 -4.06 0.47
CA ILE A 196 -8.85 -4.84 -0.54
C ILE A 196 -7.73 -5.66 0.10
N ALA A 197 -7.01 -5.10 1.08
CA ALA A 197 -5.95 -5.81 1.79
C ALA A 197 -6.50 -6.99 2.62
N GLU A 198 -7.67 -6.83 3.26
CA GLU A 198 -8.37 -7.89 3.99
C GLU A 198 -8.83 -9.01 3.06
N LEU A 199 -9.50 -8.64 1.97
CA LEU A 199 -10.06 -9.58 1.00
C LEU A 199 -8.99 -10.52 0.45
N MET A 200 -7.79 -10.03 0.16
CA MET A 200 -6.71 -10.87 -0.37
C MET A 200 -6.00 -11.74 0.66
N ARG A 201 -6.01 -11.36 1.94
CA ARG A 201 -5.31 -12.12 2.98
C ARG A 201 -6.17 -13.26 3.51
N HIS A 202 -7.45 -13.00 3.71
CA HIS A 202 -8.40 -13.99 4.19
C HIS A 202 -9.66 -14.00 3.33
N PRO A 203 -9.59 -14.48 2.08
CA PRO A 203 -10.75 -14.49 1.19
C PRO A 203 -11.95 -15.16 1.86
N ILE A 204 -11.73 -16.30 2.51
CA ILE A 204 -12.78 -17.05 3.20
C ILE A 204 -13.34 -16.29 4.41
N ASN A 205 -12.49 -15.74 5.29
CA ASN A 205 -12.98 -15.06 6.51
C ASN A 205 -13.62 -13.69 6.19
N TYR A 206 -13.11 -12.98 5.19
CA TYR A 206 -13.69 -11.71 4.74
C TYR A 206 -15.08 -11.95 4.17
N VAL A 207 -15.24 -12.98 3.32
CA VAL A 207 -16.55 -13.37 2.79
C VAL A 207 -17.47 -13.82 3.93
N MET A 208 -17.01 -14.61 4.89
CA MET A 208 -17.84 -15.02 6.04
C MET A 208 -18.26 -13.85 6.95
N ARG A 209 -17.44 -12.80 7.10
CA ARG A 209 -17.73 -11.65 7.98
C ARG A 209 -18.54 -10.55 7.29
N ASN A 210 -18.31 -10.33 6.00
CA ASN A 210 -18.91 -9.24 5.23
C ASN A 210 -20.01 -9.71 4.26
N ALA A 211 -20.30 -11.01 4.17
CA ALA A 211 -21.49 -11.47 3.48
C ALA A 211 -22.73 -11.03 4.28
N PRO A 212 -23.59 -10.15 3.75
CA PRO A 212 -24.95 -10.07 4.28
C PRO A 212 -25.59 -11.45 4.14
N VAL A 213 -26.45 -11.83 5.09
CA VAL A 213 -27.22 -13.09 5.14
C VAL A 213 -28.21 -13.23 3.94
N ARG A 214 -28.08 -12.38 2.91
CA ARG A 214 -28.89 -12.34 1.69
C ARG A 214 -28.01 -11.97 0.48
N CYS A 215 -27.58 -12.95 -0.33
CA CYS A 215 -27.07 -12.75 -1.70
C CYS A 215 -25.64 -12.18 -1.84
N GLY A 216 -24.58 -13.00 -1.67
CA GLY A 216 -23.20 -12.62 -2.01
C GLY A 216 -22.59 -13.48 -3.13
N LEU A 217 -22.24 -12.89 -4.28
CA LEU A 217 -21.51 -13.57 -5.38
C LEU A 217 -20.15 -14.12 -4.90
N ASN A 218 -19.60 -13.51 -3.86
CA ASN A 218 -18.41 -13.92 -3.12
C ASN A 218 -18.37 -15.39 -2.66
N MET A 219 -19.51 -16.08 -2.53
CA MET A 219 -19.52 -17.51 -2.17
C MET A 219 -19.30 -18.44 -3.38
N ILE A 220 -19.50 -17.93 -4.60
CA ILE A 220 -19.68 -18.76 -5.80
C ILE A 220 -18.57 -18.52 -6.84
N SER A 221 -17.95 -17.33 -6.87
CA SER A 221 -16.73 -17.14 -7.66
C SER A 221 -15.59 -17.95 -7.05
N CYS A 222 -15.13 -18.97 -7.76
CA CYS A 222 -14.09 -19.89 -7.30
C CYS A 222 -12.84 -19.13 -6.81
N PRO A 223 -12.44 -19.23 -5.53
CA PRO A 223 -11.28 -18.53 -4.95
C PRO A 223 -9.91 -18.94 -5.51
N LEU A 224 -9.84 -19.80 -6.54
CA LEU A 224 -8.58 -20.34 -7.05
C LEU A 224 -7.72 -19.32 -7.82
N VAL A 225 -8.26 -18.17 -8.22
CA VAL A 225 -7.55 -17.19 -9.08
C VAL A 225 -7.40 -15.80 -8.46
N LEU A 226 -7.79 -15.58 -7.19
CA LEU A 226 -7.27 -14.44 -6.42
C LEU A 226 -5.79 -14.75 -6.12
N GLN A 227 -4.94 -14.40 -7.09
CA GLN A 227 -3.55 -14.78 -7.22
C GLN A 227 -2.85 -14.89 -5.86
N ARG A 228 -2.24 -16.05 -5.60
CA ARG A 228 -1.55 -16.50 -4.39
C ARG A 228 -0.37 -15.60 -3.93
N SER A 229 -0.61 -14.33 -3.58
CA SER A 229 0.33 -13.57 -2.76
C SER A 229 -0.39 -13.09 -1.52
N LYS A 230 0.05 -13.56 -0.35
CA LYS A 230 -0.47 -13.20 0.98
C LYS A 230 -0.34 -11.69 1.30
N MET A 231 0.31 -10.92 0.43
CA MET A 231 0.68 -9.52 0.62
C MET A 231 0.32 -8.71 -0.62
N ASN A 232 -0.47 -7.63 -0.43
CA ASN A 232 -0.73 -6.66 -1.48
C ASN A 232 0.24 -5.48 -1.37
N TYR A 233 1.47 -5.68 -1.85
CA TYR A 233 2.42 -4.57 -1.96
C TYR A 233 1.81 -3.37 -2.73
N ARG A 234 0.94 -3.61 -3.73
CA ARG A 234 0.34 -2.53 -4.53
C ARG A 234 -0.63 -1.67 -3.72
N ALA A 235 -1.52 -2.30 -2.93
CA ALA A 235 -2.44 -1.58 -2.05
C ALA A 235 -1.68 -0.79 -0.98
N TRP A 236 -0.70 -1.40 -0.30
CA TRP A 236 0.13 -0.68 0.68
C TRP A 236 0.94 0.45 0.04
N ASN A 237 1.49 0.25 -1.15
CA ASN A 237 2.18 1.29 -1.90
C ASN A 237 1.23 2.43 -2.29
N HIS A 238 -0.01 2.13 -2.68
CA HIS A 238 -1.03 3.14 -2.90
C HIS A 238 -1.34 3.92 -1.61
N ARG A 239 -1.49 3.24 -0.47
CA ARG A 239 -1.69 3.88 0.84
C ARG A 239 -0.53 4.79 1.22
N CYS A 240 0.72 4.36 1.00
CA CYS A 240 1.92 5.18 1.22
C CYS A 240 1.91 6.44 0.35
N TRP A 241 1.55 6.30 -0.92
CA TRP A 241 1.40 7.44 -1.84
C TRP A 241 0.31 8.40 -1.37
N LEU A 242 -0.82 7.87 -0.89
CA LEU A 242 -1.96 8.66 -0.42
C LEU A 242 -1.62 9.55 0.78
N VAL A 243 -0.63 9.18 1.60
CA VAL A 243 -0.18 9.96 2.78
C VAL A 243 0.18 11.41 2.41
N SER A 244 0.66 11.68 1.18
CA SER A 244 0.96 13.06 0.76
C SER A 244 -0.27 13.96 0.65
N TYR A 245 -1.48 13.39 0.64
CA TYR A 245 -2.75 14.12 0.56
C TYR A 245 -3.50 14.17 1.90
N MET A 246 -2.98 13.49 2.93
CA MET A 246 -3.60 13.44 4.25
C MET A 246 -3.28 14.68 5.08
N THR A 247 -4.24 15.12 5.90
CA THR A 247 -4.01 16.09 6.98
C THR A 247 -3.24 15.42 8.13
N THR A 248 -2.59 16.22 8.99
CA THR A 248 -1.91 15.70 10.19
C THR A 248 -2.84 14.85 11.06
N GLU A 249 -4.11 15.28 11.21
CA GLU A 249 -5.13 14.54 11.96
C GLU A 249 -5.44 13.17 11.34
N GLN A 250 -5.58 13.10 10.02
CA GLN A 250 -5.78 11.83 9.30
C GLN A 250 -4.57 10.91 9.44
N VAL A 251 -3.35 11.45 9.37
CA VAL A 251 -2.11 10.69 9.55
C VAL A 251 -2.04 10.08 10.96
N LEU A 252 -2.37 10.87 12.00
CA LEU A 252 -2.41 10.39 13.38
C LEU A 252 -3.49 9.32 13.60
N HIS A 253 -4.67 9.50 12.99
CA HIS A 253 -5.74 8.50 13.02
C HIS A 253 -5.28 7.19 12.38
N GLU A 254 -4.67 7.25 11.19
CA GLU A 254 -4.18 6.08 10.47
C GLU A 254 -3.05 5.36 11.20
N LEU A 255 -2.18 6.09 11.89
CA LEU A 255 -1.11 5.51 12.72
C LEU A 255 -1.69 4.71 13.90
N LYS A 256 -2.72 5.26 14.56
CA LYS A 256 -3.44 4.56 15.64
C LYS A 256 -4.19 3.34 15.11
N LYS A 257 -4.97 3.52 14.03
CA LYS A 257 -5.78 2.46 13.41
C LYS A 257 -4.95 1.28 12.94
N SER A 258 -3.85 1.55 12.23
CA SER A 258 -2.96 0.50 11.68
C SER A 258 -2.18 -0.29 12.75
N ARG A 259 -2.20 0.14 14.03
CA ARG A 259 -1.52 -0.55 15.14
C ARG A 259 -2.14 -1.92 15.43
N ASN A 260 -3.47 -2.00 15.40
CA ASN A 260 -4.20 -3.27 15.58
C ASN A 260 -3.86 -4.26 14.46
N TRP A 261 -3.85 -3.77 13.21
CA TRP A 261 -3.49 -4.59 12.06
C TRP A 261 -2.07 -5.13 12.18
N ALA A 262 -1.09 -4.25 12.42
CA ALA A 262 0.32 -4.64 12.50
C ALA A 262 0.60 -5.57 13.70
N GLY A 263 -0.09 -5.39 14.84
CA GLY A 263 0.02 -6.26 16.00
C GLY A 263 -0.51 -7.69 15.79
N LEU A 264 -1.51 -7.85 14.91
CA LEU A 264 -2.01 -9.17 14.47
C LEU A 264 -1.18 -9.77 13.34
N HIS A 265 -0.46 -8.93 12.58
CA HIS A 265 0.23 -9.31 11.35
C HIS A 265 1.70 -8.88 11.38
N VAL A 266 2.43 -9.34 12.40
CA VAL A 266 3.82 -8.93 12.68
C VAL A 266 4.84 -9.26 11.59
N ALA A 267 4.50 -10.15 10.66
CA ALA A 267 5.34 -10.47 9.50
C ALA A 267 5.06 -9.59 8.26
N ASP A 268 4.04 -8.71 8.31
CA ASP A 268 3.66 -7.85 7.19
C ASP A 268 4.57 -6.62 7.09
N ASN A 269 5.70 -6.78 6.39
CA ASN A 269 6.66 -5.70 6.16
C ASN A 269 6.03 -4.50 5.42
N SER A 270 5.02 -4.72 4.57
CA SER A 270 4.35 -3.62 3.86
C SER A 270 3.54 -2.74 4.81
N CYS A 271 2.93 -3.33 5.85
CA CYS A 271 2.25 -2.57 6.89
C CYS A 271 3.24 -1.72 7.71
N PHE A 272 4.37 -2.27 8.14
CA PHE A 272 5.41 -1.51 8.86
C PHE A 272 6.04 -0.41 7.98
N HIS A 273 6.18 -0.64 6.68
CA HIS A 273 6.60 0.40 5.74
C HIS A 273 5.56 1.54 5.64
N TYR A 274 4.26 1.22 5.64
CA TYR A 274 3.21 2.23 5.69
C TYR A 274 3.26 3.04 7.00
N ARG A 275 3.44 2.38 8.14
CA ARG A 275 3.65 3.06 9.44
C ARG A 275 4.86 3.98 9.40
N THR A 276 5.97 3.53 8.82
CA THR A 276 7.16 4.36 8.57
C THR A 276 6.83 5.62 7.77
N ARG A 277 6.03 5.50 6.69
CA ARG A 277 5.62 6.68 5.90
C ARG A 277 4.74 7.65 6.69
N LEU A 278 3.81 7.15 7.51
CA LEU A 278 2.99 8.00 8.38
C LEU A 278 3.85 8.77 9.38
N MET A 279 4.78 8.08 10.06
CA MET A 279 5.71 8.68 11.01
C MET A 279 6.61 9.74 10.36
N LEU A 280 7.10 9.48 9.14
CA LEU A 280 7.85 10.48 8.37
C LEU A 280 6.99 11.71 8.03
N ARG A 281 5.72 11.52 7.69
CA ARG A 281 4.80 12.63 7.38
C ARG A 281 4.53 13.52 8.59
N ILE A 282 4.35 12.91 9.78
CA ILE A 282 4.21 13.66 11.05
C ILE A 282 5.42 14.57 11.27
N ARG A 283 6.63 14.06 11.02
CA ARG A 283 7.87 14.85 11.13
C ARG A 283 7.97 15.96 10.09
N GLU A 284 7.64 15.66 8.83
CA GLU A 284 7.63 16.66 7.73
C GLU A 284 6.70 17.84 8.06
N ASP A 285 5.47 17.57 8.51
CA ASP A 285 4.50 18.61 8.88
C ASP A 285 4.98 19.50 10.03
N HIS A 286 5.83 18.97 10.91
CA HIS A 286 6.33 19.69 12.07
C HIS A 286 7.52 20.60 11.74
N CYS A 287 8.46 20.15 10.89
CA CYS A 287 9.52 21.03 10.38
C CYS A 287 8.95 22.31 9.75
N HIS A 288 7.82 22.21 9.04
CA HIS A 288 7.14 23.38 8.47
C HIS A 288 6.49 24.30 9.52
N LYS A 289 6.08 23.79 10.69
CA LYS A 289 5.45 24.59 11.76
C LYS A 289 6.48 25.30 12.66
N LEU A 290 7.69 24.77 12.78
CA LEU A 290 8.78 25.40 13.55
C LEU A 290 9.25 26.71 12.91
N GLU A 291 9.15 26.84 11.58
CA GLU A 291 9.43 28.10 10.87
C GLU A 291 8.44 29.23 11.26
N ASP A 292 7.25 28.88 11.78
CA ASP A 292 6.20 29.81 12.22
C ASP A 292 6.19 30.10 13.75
N GLY A 293 7.20 29.65 14.50
CA GLY A 293 7.52 30.18 15.84
C GLY A 293 6.77 29.62 17.06
N THR A 294 6.18 28.41 17.01
CA THR A 294 5.51 27.79 18.18
C THR A 294 6.31 26.62 18.78
N SER A 295 6.64 26.70 20.07
CA SER A 295 7.54 25.78 20.79
C SER A 295 6.88 24.50 21.33
N ASP A 296 5.55 24.41 21.36
CA ASP A 296 4.79 23.37 22.09
C ASP A 296 4.71 22.01 21.35
N GLY A 297 4.98 21.99 20.03
CA GLY A 297 4.78 20.79 19.21
C GLY A 297 5.84 19.69 19.32
N ASN A 298 7.02 19.97 19.91
CA ASN A 298 8.13 19.01 19.98
C ASN A 298 7.83 17.84 20.93
N ASP A 299 7.19 18.14 22.07
CA ASP A 299 6.93 17.15 23.12
C ASP A 299 5.88 16.10 22.68
N GLU A 300 4.90 16.49 21.86
CA GLU A 300 3.89 15.57 21.33
C GLU A 300 4.48 14.56 20.33
N ILE A 301 5.35 15.00 19.42
CA ILE A 301 5.99 14.11 18.44
C ILE A 301 6.94 13.14 19.14
N TYR A 302 7.69 13.64 20.12
CA TYR A 302 8.56 12.81 20.94
C TYR A 302 7.77 11.70 21.62
N ARG A 303 6.63 12.04 22.23
CA ARG A 303 5.74 11.06 22.86
C ARG A 303 5.24 10.02 21.87
N ILE A 304 4.82 10.43 20.67
CA ILE A 304 4.37 9.49 19.62
C ILE A 304 5.48 8.50 19.22
N TRP A 305 6.71 9.00 19.07
CA TRP A 305 7.84 8.15 18.69
C TRP A 305 8.27 7.20 19.81
N GLN A 306 8.26 7.68 21.06
CA GLN A 306 8.52 6.86 22.23
C GLN A 306 7.47 5.75 22.38
N GLU A 307 6.18 6.10 22.26
CA GLU A 307 5.09 5.11 22.29
C GLU A 307 5.23 4.03 21.19
N GLU A 308 5.73 4.41 20.01
CA GLU A 308 5.98 3.47 18.91
C GLU A 308 7.20 2.57 19.18
N LEU A 309 8.26 3.11 19.79
CA LEU A 309 9.41 2.34 20.26
C LEU A 309 8.98 1.32 21.33
N ASP A 310 8.28 1.75 22.38
CA ASP A 310 7.84 0.87 23.47
C ASP A 310 6.94 -0.26 22.95
N TRP A 311 6.05 0.07 22.00
CA TRP A 311 5.19 -0.90 21.36
C TRP A 311 5.94 -1.90 20.50
N ASN A 312 6.88 -1.43 19.68
CA ASN A 312 7.70 -2.28 18.85
C ASN A 312 8.56 -3.23 19.71
N GLU A 313 9.08 -2.75 20.84
CA GLU A 313 9.76 -3.59 21.83
C GLU A 313 8.84 -4.69 22.37
N ALA A 314 7.62 -4.35 22.78
CA ALA A 314 6.65 -5.34 23.25
C ALA A 314 6.35 -6.42 22.18
N LEU A 315 6.28 -6.03 20.90
CA LEU A 315 6.12 -6.98 19.79
C LEU A 315 7.37 -7.83 19.57
N ILE A 316 8.58 -7.26 19.62
CA ILE A 316 9.84 -8.00 19.46
C ILE A 316 9.99 -9.07 20.53
N LYS A 317 9.63 -8.73 21.78
CA LYS A 317 9.65 -9.67 22.91
C LYS A 317 8.60 -10.77 22.79
N ARG A 318 7.42 -10.44 22.25
CA ARG A 318 6.30 -11.38 22.13
C ARG A 318 6.43 -12.30 20.91
N TYR A 319 6.92 -11.80 19.79
CA TYR A 319 6.96 -12.50 18.51
C TYR A 319 8.40 -12.67 18.03
N VAL A 320 9.03 -13.70 18.58
CA VAL A 320 10.43 -14.08 18.33
C VAL A 320 10.65 -14.39 16.85
N GLY A 321 11.79 -13.96 16.31
CA GLY A 321 12.26 -14.33 14.96
C GLY A 321 11.60 -13.55 13.82
N ARG A 322 10.93 -12.43 14.09
CA ARG A 322 10.23 -11.65 13.04
C ARG A 322 11.06 -10.47 12.55
N GLU A 323 11.68 -10.64 11.38
CA GLU A 323 12.56 -9.64 10.74
C GLU A 323 11.91 -8.26 10.60
N ALA A 324 10.62 -8.20 10.20
CA ALA A 324 9.90 -6.95 9.98
C ALA A 324 9.88 -6.03 11.23
N LEU A 325 9.84 -6.61 12.43
CA LEU A 325 9.86 -5.86 13.67
C LEU A 325 11.22 -5.18 13.91
N TRP A 326 12.31 -5.88 13.61
CA TRP A 326 13.67 -5.37 13.72
C TRP A 326 13.98 -4.34 12.63
N LEU A 327 13.46 -4.52 11.41
CA LEU A 327 13.57 -3.50 10.35
C LEU A 327 12.83 -2.21 10.75
N HIS A 328 11.64 -2.32 11.34
CA HIS A 328 10.92 -1.16 11.88
C HIS A 328 11.68 -0.51 13.04
N ARG A 329 12.26 -1.31 13.96
CA ARG A 329 13.13 -0.79 15.04
C ARG A 329 14.27 0.04 14.48
N ARG A 330 14.96 -0.43 13.44
CA ARG A 330 16.04 0.33 12.77
C ARG A 330 15.58 1.69 12.29
N PHE A 331 14.42 1.77 11.65
CA PHE A 331 13.84 3.05 11.23
C PHE A 331 13.57 3.99 12.41
N LEU A 332 12.93 3.47 13.47
CA LEU A 332 12.58 4.25 14.66
C LEU A 332 13.85 4.79 15.33
N SER A 333 14.84 3.94 15.55
CA SER A 333 16.09 4.30 16.22
C SER A 333 16.94 5.27 15.41
N LEU A 334 17.01 5.11 14.07
CA LEU A 334 17.70 6.09 13.22
C LEU A 334 17.08 7.48 13.35
N SER A 335 15.76 7.54 13.31
CA SER A 335 15.04 8.80 13.38
C SER A 335 15.18 9.45 14.75
N TRP A 336 15.18 8.65 15.82
CA TRP A 336 15.42 9.07 17.19
C TRP A 336 16.82 9.65 17.38
N ILE A 337 17.86 8.96 16.86
CA ILE A 337 19.24 9.45 16.91
C ILE A 337 19.40 10.76 16.13
N ARG A 338 18.84 10.83 14.91
CA ARG A 338 18.93 12.04 14.09
C ARG A 338 18.31 13.25 14.77
N HIS A 339 17.23 13.05 15.53
CA HIS A 339 16.59 14.12 16.30
C HIS A 339 17.55 14.73 17.35
N PHE A 340 18.24 13.91 18.12
CA PHE A 340 19.24 14.38 19.09
C PHE A 340 20.32 15.24 18.44
N THR A 341 20.71 14.92 17.21
CA THR A 341 21.74 15.69 16.47
C THR A 341 21.23 16.96 15.81
N THR A 342 19.94 17.04 15.43
CA THR A 342 19.36 18.24 14.80
C THR A 342 19.09 19.37 15.80
N ASN A 343 18.84 19.06 17.07
CA ASN A 343 18.67 20.07 18.14
C ASN A 343 19.95 20.89 18.43
N LEU A 344 21.09 20.53 17.81
CA LEU A 344 22.37 21.23 17.94
C LEU A 344 22.44 22.53 17.11
N GLY A 345 21.57 22.70 16.10
CA GLY A 345 21.63 23.80 15.13
C GLY A 345 21.15 25.17 15.63
N ASP A 346 20.29 25.19 16.66
CA ASP A 346 19.51 26.40 17.02
C ASP A 346 19.86 27.06 18.36
N THR A 347 20.86 26.58 19.13
CA THR A 347 21.10 27.09 20.49
C THR A 347 22.48 27.71 20.69
N SER A 348 22.50 28.98 21.14
CA SER A 348 23.68 29.78 21.50
C SER A 348 24.47 29.26 22.73
N ASN A 349 24.06 28.14 23.34
CA ASN A 349 24.70 27.48 24.49
C ASN A 349 25.22 26.07 24.13
N TYR A 350 26.16 26.04 23.18
CA TYR A 350 26.70 24.84 22.54
C TYR A 350 27.21 23.73 23.49
N ARG A 351 27.85 24.07 24.62
CA ARG A 351 28.51 23.06 25.49
C ARG A 351 27.56 22.31 26.43
N VAL A 352 26.58 22.99 27.02
CA VAL A 352 25.63 22.39 27.98
C VAL A 352 24.59 21.53 27.25
N CYS A 353 24.14 21.99 26.08
CA CYS A 353 23.23 21.24 25.22
C CYS A 353 23.87 19.92 24.74
N LYS A 354 25.15 19.97 24.34
CA LYS A 354 25.91 18.78 23.89
C LYS A 354 26.09 17.72 24.98
N SER A 355 26.30 18.10 26.23
CA SER A 355 26.41 17.13 27.34
C SER A 355 25.09 16.44 27.67
N SER A 356 23.97 17.17 27.60
CA SER A 356 22.63 16.60 27.82
C SER A 356 22.27 15.61 26.71
N ILE A 357 22.48 16.00 25.44
CA ILE A 357 22.24 15.14 24.27
C ILE A 357 23.06 13.85 24.34
N ASN A 358 24.33 13.94 24.74
CA ASN A 358 25.19 12.77 24.89
C ASN A 358 24.70 11.83 26.01
N ALA A 359 24.12 12.38 27.08
CA ALA A 359 23.49 11.58 28.13
C ALA A 359 22.24 10.86 27.62
N ASP A 360 21.37 11.55 26.87
CA ASP A 360 20.14 10.96 26.29
C ASP A 360 20.44 9.85 25.28
N ILE A 361 21.46 10.04 24.43
CA ILE A 361 21.95 9.01 23.51
C ILE A 361 22.52 7.82 24.29
N GLY A 362 23.20 8.07 25.41
CA GLY A 362 23.71 7.03 26.31
C GLY A 362 22.59 6.18 26.88
N ILE A 363 21.59 6.82 27.48
CA ILE A 363 20.39 6.16 28.05
C ILE A 363 19.67 5.34 26.98
N PHE A 364 19.48 5.90 25.79
CA PHE A 364 18.86 5.19 24.67
C PHE A 364 19.66 3.95 24.28
N MET A 365 20.99 4.07 24.12
CA MET A 365 21.85 2.95 23.76
C MET A 365 21.82 1.83 24.81
N ASP A 366 21.80 2.18 26.10
CA ASP A 366 21.72 1.20 27.19
C ASP A 366 20.39 0.44 27.17
N ASN A 367 19.28 1.14 26.89
CA ASN A 367 17.96 0.51 26.71
C ASN A 367 17.94 -0.45 25.52
N GLU A 368 18.50 -0.05 24.37
CA GLU A 368 18.58 -0.92 23.18
C GLU A 368 19.47 -2.16 23.43
N LEU A 369 20.58 -1.99 24.15
CA LEU A 369 21.45 -3.10 24.54
C LEU A 369 20.72 -4.06 25.49
N HIS A 370 19.94 -3.54 26.44
CA HIS A 370 19.11 -4.36 27.31
C HIS A 370 18.06 -5.16 26.52
N LEU A 371 17.38 -4.53 25.56
CA LEU A 371 16.45 -5.21 24.66
C LEU A 371 17.14 -6.36 23.90
N ALA A 372 18.28 -6.08 23.28
CA ALA A 372 19.01 -7.10 22.53
C ALA A 372 19.50 -8.26 23.42
N ASN A 373 20.02 -7.97 24.61
CA ASN A 373 20.43 -8.99 25.58
C ASN A 373 19.25 -9.88 25.99
N SER A 374 18.06 -9.28 26.23
CA SER A 374 16.86 -10.05 26.57
C SER A 374 16.38 -10.97 25.43
N CYS A 375 16.78 -10.68 24.19
CA CYS A 375 16.47 -11.49 23.02
C CYS A 375 17.48 -12.62 22.75
N SER A 376 18.65 -12.59 23.40
CA SER A 376 19.73 -13.57 23.22
C SER A 376 19.67 -14.72 24.24
N THR A 377 18.85 -14.59 25.30
CA THR A 377 18.72 -15.57 26.39
C THR A 377 17.49 -16.47 26.25
N ILE A 378 16.81 -16.41 25.10
CA ILE A 378 15.55 -17.14 24.90
C ILE A 378 15.88 -18.63 24.68
N PRO A 379 15.27 -19.58 25.44
CA PRO A 379 15.60 -21.01 25.36
C PRO A 379 15.40 -21.58 23.96
N ASP A 380 16.36 -22.41 23.52
CA ASP A 380 16.28 -23.13 22.26
C ASP A 380 14.97 -23.94 22.20
N ASN A 381 14.21 -23.76 21.12
CA ASN A 381 13.03 -24.54 20.85
C ASN A 381 13.15 -25.15 19.45
N GLU A 382 12.30 -26.12 19.11
CA GLU A 382 12.40 -26.86 17.83
C GLU A 382 12.21 -25.99 16.56
N PHE A 383 12.05 -24.67 16.68
CA PHE A 383 11.83 -23.74 15.58
C PHE A 383 13.00 -22.74 15.41
N GLU A 384 13.36 -22.45 14.15
CA GLU A 384 14.45 -21.50 13.78
C GLU A 384 14.22 -20.03 14.23
N ASP A 385 13.06 -19.71 14.82
CA ASP A 385 12.68 -18.36 15.23
C ASP A 385 13.69 -17.75 16.25
N PHE A 386 14.35 -18.57 17.09
CA PHE A 386 15.25 -18.12 18.17
C PHE A 386 16.63 -17.76 17.63
N GLN A 387 17.14 -18.59 16.72
CA GLN A 387 18.36 -18.29 15.99
C GLN A 387 18.17 -17.03 15.14
N ALA A 388 17.04 -16.91 14.44
CA ALA A 388 16.70 -15.70 13.70
C ALA A 388 16.64 -14.47 14.61
N GLN A 389 16.00 -14.58 15.79
CA GLN A 389 15.93 -13.50 16.77
C GLN A 389 17.31 -13.04 17.24
N ALA A 390 18.20 -13.97 17.59
CA ALA A 390 19.55 -13.66 18.04
C ALA A 390 20.39 -12.99 16.93
N ILE A 391 20.21 -13.43 15.67
CA ILE A 391 20.84 -12.80 14.51
C ILE A 391 20.31 -11.37 14.32
N TYR A 392 19.00 -11.17 14.36
CA TYR A 392 18.40 -9.85 14.15
C TYR A 392 18.77 -8.88 15.27
N SER A 393 18.78 -9.30 16.54
CA SER A 393 19.17 -8.46 17.67
C SER A 393 20.64 -8.05 17.60
N ALA A 394 21.54 -9.00 17.32
CA ALA A 394 22.97 -8.73 17.23
C ALA A 394 23.31 -7.82 16.03
N THR A 395 22.73 -8.08 14.87
CA THR A 395 22.93 -7.23 13.67
C THR A 395 22.34 -5.84 13.85
N TYR A 396 21.21 -5.72 14.56
CA TYR A 396 20.60 -4.45 14.92
C TYR A 396 21.53 -3.58 15.80
N ILE A 397 22.04 -4.11 16.92
CA ILE A 397 22.90 -3.31 17.81
C ILE A 397 24.22 -2.95 17.16
N LEU A 398 24.81 -3.86 16.38
CA LEU A 398 26.02 -3.55 15.61
C LEU A 398 25.78 -2.38 14.65
N TRP A 399 24.67 -2.41 13.92
CA TRP A 399 24.29 -1.33 13.03
C TRP A 399 24.01 -0.03 13.81
N LEU A 400 23.30 -0.10 14.94
CA LEU A 400 22.95 1.06 15.75
C LEU A 400 24.20 1.76 16.31
N ALA A 401 25.14 0.98 16.85
CA ALA A 401 26.41 1.50 17.36
C ALA A 401 27.14 2.29 16.27
N LYS A 402 27.17 1.75 15.04
CA LYS A 402 27.76 2.44 13.88
C LYS A 402 27.04 3.76 13.58
N GLN A 403 25.70 3.77 13.56
CA GLN A 403 24.95 5.01 13.31
C GLN A 403 25.22 6.10 14.35
N ILE A 404 25.34 5.72 15.63
CA ILE A 404 25.65 6.67 16.71
C ILE A 404 27.07 7.22 16.54
N SER A 405 28.05 6.37 16.26
CA SER A 405 29.43 6.80 16.00
C SER A 405 29.53 7.74 14.79
N ASP A 406 28.88 7.39 13.68
CA ASP A 406 28.80 8.24 12.49
C ASP A 406 28.16 9.61 12.82
N SER A 407 27.15 9.64 13.70
CA SER A 407 26.43 10.86 14.09
C SER A 407 27.19 11.76 15.09
N GLN A 408 28.05 11.18 15.93
CA GLN A 408 28.83 11.90 16.94
C GLN A 408 30.25 12.26 16.45
N GLY A 409 30.72 11.67 15.35
CA GLY A 409 32.12 11.76 14.91
C GLY A 409 33.09 11.12 15.91
N ILE A 410 32.61 10.17 16.72
CA ILE A 410 33.37 9.48 17.78
C ILE A 410 33.58 8.04 17.35
N GLU A 411 34.84 7.57 17.42
CA GLU A 411 35.21 6.20 17.09
C GLU A 411 34.50 5.17 17.98
N LEU A 412 34.00 4.09 17.37
CA LEU A 412 33.33 2.97 18.04
C LEU A 412 34.12 2.35 19.20
N GLN A 413 35.44 2.56 19.26
CA GLN A 413 36.35 1.89 20.20
C GLN A 413 36.31 2.44 21.64
N GLU A 414 35.73 3.61 21.89
CA GLU A 414 35.75 4.23 23.22
C GLU A 414 34.56 3.85 24.13
N LYS A 415 33.63 2.99 23.69
CA LYS A 415 32.49 2.56 24.53
C LYS A 415 32.73 1.22 25.25
N PRO A 416 32.55 1.16 26.58
CA PRO A 416 32.87 -0.02 27.40
C PRO A 416 32.00 -1.26 27.13
N ASN A 417 30.85 -1.12 26.46
CA ASN A 417 29.90 -2.22 26.19
C ASN A 417 30.20 -3.01 24.90
N LEU A 418 31.25 -2.66 24.15
CA LEU A 418 31.57 -3.26 22.85
C LEU A 418 32.07 -4.72 22.94
N GLY A 419 32.71 -5.11 24.05
CA GLY A 419 33.17 -6.48 24.30
C GLY A 419 32.04 -7.51 24.45
N SER A 420 30.90 -7.09 25.01
CA SER A 420 29.70 -7.94 25.13
C SER A 420 29.08 -8.24 23.76
N LEU A 421 29.08 -7.24 22.87
CA LEU A 421 28.53 -7.34 21.51
C LEU A 421 29.29 -8.32 20.60
N LYS A 422 30.62 -8.32 20.68
CA LYS A 422 31.45 -9.29 19.96
C LYS A 422 31.15 -10.72 20.41
N THR A 423 31.01 -10.91 21.72
CA THR A 423 30.69 -12.21 22.32
C THR A 423 29.28 -12.67 21.90
N MET A 424 28.28 -11.78 21.92
CA MET A 424 26.93 -12.08 21.43
C MET A 424 26.90 -12.44 19.93
N LEU A 425 27.58 -11.68 19.08
CA LEU A 425 27.63 -11.96 17.63
C LEU A 425 28.29 -13.31 17.35
N ASN A 426 29.38 -13.62 18.06
CA ASN A 426 30.11 -14.88 17.92
C ASN A 426 29.30 -16.09 18.44
N MET A 427 28.49 -15.91 19.48
CA MET A 427 27.61 -16.96 20.00
C MET A 427 26.37 -17.17 19.11
N ALA A 428 25.78 -16.09 18.59
CA ALA A 428 24.54 -16.16 17.80
C ALA A 428 24.76 -16.52 16.32
N CYS A 429 25.86 -16.09 15.72
CA CYS A 429 26.15 -16.32 14.30
C CYS A 429 27.66 -16.37 14.03
N PRO A 430 28.33 -17.50 14.38
CA PRO A 430 29.78 -17.66 14.18
C PRO A 430 30.23 -17.40 12.74
N GLU A 431 29.39 -17.78 11.77
CA GLU A 431 29.63 -17.62 10.33
C GLU A 431 29.66 -16.16 9.88
N ARG A 432 29.00 -15.25 10.62
CA ARG A 432 28.97 -13.81 10.34
C ARG A 432 29.82 -12.98 11.29
N SER A 433 30.67 -13.64 12.11
CA SER A 433 31.64 -12.99 12.99
C SER A 433 32.52 -11.96 12.25
N PHE A 434 32.82 -12.20 10.97
CA PHE A 434 33.56 -11.26 10.11
C PHE A 434 32.86 -9.90 9.91
N LEU A 435 31.53 -9.80 10.10
CA LEU A 435 30.82 -8.52 10.04
C LEU A 435 31.27 -7.57 11.14
N TRP A 436 31.70 -8.12 12.29
CA TRP A 436 32.35 -7.36 13.35
C TRP A 436 33.65 -6.70 12.87
N ASP A 437 34.48 -7.50 12.20
CA ASP A 437 35.77 -7.06 11.68
C ASP A 437 35.59 -6.05 10.54
N ILE A 438 34.56 -6.18 9.70
CA ILE A 438 34.21 -5.17 8.68
C ILE A 438 33.76 -3.86 9.34
N SER A 439 32.92 -3.95 10.37
CA SER A 439 32.35 -2.77 11.04
C SER A 439 33.41 -1.99 11.81
N THR A 440 34.38 -2.69 12.41
CA THR A 440 35.52 -2.09 13.11
C THR A 440 36.62 -1.58 12.15
N ARG A 441 36.87 -2.26 11.01
CA ARG A 441 37.83 -1.79 9.98
C ARG A 441 37.38 -0.53 9.26
N ILE A 442 36.08 -0.35 9.00
CA ILE A 442 35.56 0.86 8.36
C ILE A 442 35.73 2.08 9.30
N ALA A 443 35.62 1.89 10.62
CA ALA A 443 35.96 2.93 11.59
C ALA A 443 37.47 3.24 11.62
N GLY A 444 38.34 2.23 11.52
CA GLY A 444 39.80 2.42 11.52
C GLY A 444 40.40 3.04 10.25
N LYS A 445 39.74 2.93 9.08
CA LYS A 445 40.26 3.47 7.81
C LYS A 445 40.19 5.00 7.69
N CYS A 446 39.39 5.68 8.50
CA CYS A 446 39.42 7.15 8.56
C CYS A 446 40.70 7.70 9.22
N ASP A 447 41.44 6.86 9.95
CA ASP A 447 42.59 7.28 10.75
C ASP A 447 43.92 7.25 9.95
N GLU A 448 44.05 6.38 8.94
CA GLU A 448 45.26 6.37 8.08
C GLU A 448 45.36 7.63 7.20
N GLY A 449 44.25 8.15 6.70
CA GLY A 449 44.23 9.39 5.91
C GLY A 449 44.48 10.67 6.71
N LEU A 450 44.28 10.65 8.04
CA LEU A 450 44.53 11.78 8.94
C LEU A 450 45.88 11.70 9.66
N LYS A 451 46.48 10.51 9.76
CA LYS A 451 47.86 10.33 10.27
C LYS A 451 48.92 10.61 9.21
N GLU A 452 48.68 10.29 7.93
CA GLU A 452 49.63 10.64 6.86
C GLU A 452 49.78 12.16 6.66
N ASN A 453 48.73 12.95 6.91
CA ASN A 453 48.80 14.41 6.80
C ASN A 453 49.50 15.12 7.98
N ARG A 454 49.74 14.42 9.11
CA ARG A 454 50.45 15.01 10.26
C ARG A 454 51.96 14.78 10.27
N TYR A 455 52.48 13.91 9.39
CA TYR A 455 53.92 13.68 9.22
C TYR A 455 54.56 14.46 8.06
N GLN A 456 53.80 15.23 7.27
CA GLN A 456 54.33 16.14 6.25
C GLN A 456 54.36 17.62 6.67
N LEU A 457 54.03 17.95 7.92
CA LEU A 457 54.04 19.33 8.44
C LEU A 457 54.80 19.47 9.77
N ARG A 458 55.93 18.77 9.90
CA ARG A 458 56.96 19.11 10.89
C ARG A 458 58.32 19.26 10.25
#